data_AF-A0A1Y2NNU3-F1
#
_entry.id   AF-A0A1Y2NNU3-F1
#
_cell.length_a   1.000
_cell.length_b   1.000
_cell.length_c   1.000
_cell.angle_alpha   90.00
_cell.angle_beta   90.00
_cell.angle_gamma   90.00
#
_symmetry.space_group_name_H-M   'P 1'
#
loop_
_entity.id
_entity.type
_entity.pdbx_description
1 polymer ?
#
loop_
_entity_poly.entity_id
_entity_poly.type
_entity_poly.pdbx_seq_one_letter_code
_entity_poly.pdbx_strand_id
1 'polypeptide(L)' 'MLGFGLSKTKMLVLTGEIRSVKVGRNRRILPAWVDEYVQRVTADAEGQAA' A
#
# COMPACT_ATOMS: atom_id res chain seq x y z
N MET A 1 5.13 -2.59 8.98
CA MET A 1 4.03 -3.04 8.07
C MET A 1 2.74 -2.32 8.48
N LEU A 2 1.78 -2.08 7.58
CA LEU A 2 0.65 -1.15 7.77
C LEU A 2 -0.41 -1.54 8.84
N GLY A 3 -0.29 -2.68 9.51
CA GLY A 3 -1.27 -3.12 10.51
C GLY A 3 -2.68 -3.47 9.98
N PHE A 4 -2.88 -3.46 8.66
CA PHE A 4 -4.15 -3.80 8.03
C PHE A 4 -4.43 -5.30 8.05
N GLY A 5 -5.71 -5.65 8.16
CA GLY A 5 -6.17 -7.03 7.95
C GLY A 5 -6.08 -7.45 6.47
N LEU A 6 -6.14 -8.77 6.23
CA LEU A 6 -5.94 -9.38 4.92
C LEU A 6 -6.84 -8.80 3.82
N SER A 7 -8.11 -8.52 4.12
CA SER A 7 -9.07 -7.97 3.14
C SER A 7 -8.63 -6.60 2.62
N LYS A 8 -8.22 -5.69 3.51
CA LYS A 8 -7.75 -4.36 3.11
C LYS A 8 -6.42 -4.43 2.37
N THR A 9 -5.48 -5.26 2.82
CA THR A 9 -4.23 -5.48 2.10
C THR A 9 -4.46 -6.02 0.69
N LYS A 10 -5.36 -7.00 0.53
CA LYS A 10 -5.75 -7.53 -0.79
C LYS A 10 -6.37 -6.46 -1.67
N MET A 11 -7.25 -5.63 -1.12
CA MET A 11 -7.87 -4.52 -1.85
C MET A 11 -6.81 -3.57 -2.40
N LEU A 12 -5.87 -3.09 -1.56
CA LEU A 12 -4.81 -2.18 -2.00
C LEU A 12 -3.94 -2.77 -3.11
N VAL A 13 -3.67 -4.07 -3.05
CA VAL A 13 -2.92 -4.78 -4.08
C VAL A 13 -3.73 -4.94 -5.36
N LEU A 14 -5.03 -5.23 -5.26
CA LEU A 14 -5.93 -5.44 -6.40
C LEU A 14 -6.19 -4.13 -7.14
N THR A 15 -6.37 -3.02 -6.43
CA THR A 15 -6.61 -1.70 -7.00
C THR A 15 -5.33 -1.02 -7.51
N GLY A 16 -4.16 -1.56 -7.18
CA GLY A 16 -2.87 -0.97 -7.55
C GLY A 16 -2.45 0.21 -6.66
N GLU A 17 -3.21 0.49 -5.59
CA GLU A 17 -2.87 1.54 -4.61
C GLU A 17 -1.53 1.25 -3.90
N ILE A 18 -1.17 -0.02 -3.75
CA ILE A 18 0.17 -0.41 -3.30
C ILE A 18 0.83 -1.36 -4.28
N ARG A 19 2.12 -1.12 -4.53
CA ARG A 19 2.92 -1.97 -5.42
C ARG A 19 3.11 -3.35 -4.81
N SER A 20 3.13 -4.38 -5.66
CA SER A 20 3.38 -5.75 -5.23
C SER A 20 4.08 -6.54 -6.32
N VAL A 21 4.87 -7.55 -5.92
CA VAL A 21 5.52 -8.49 -6.83
C VAL A 21 4.92 -9.88 -6.64
N LYS A 22 4.65 -10.58 -7.74
CA LYS A 22 4.20 -11.97 -7.70
C LYS A 22 5.41 -12.89 -7.48
N VAL A 23 5.35 -13.70 -6.43
CA VAL A 23 6.38 -14.68 -6.07
C VAL A 23 5.68 -16.03 -5.94
N GLY A 24 5.69 -16.82 -7.01
CA GLY A 24 4.97 -18.09 -7.11
C GLY A 24 3.44 -17.90 -6.99
N ARG A 25 2.84 -18.57 -6.00
CA ARG A 25 1.40 -18.47 -5.69
C ARG A 25 1.04 -17.27 -4.82
N ASN A 26 2.02 -16.54 -4.31
CA ASN A 26 1.84 -15.44 -3.38
C ASN A 26 2.24 -14.09 -4.00
N ARG A 27 1.84 -13.00 -3.35
CA ARG A 27 2.34 -11.66 -3.63
C ARG A 27 3.11 -11.14 -2.42
N ARG A 28 4.18 -10.39 -2.66
CA ARG A 28 4.97 -9.70 -1.64
C ARG A 28 4.90 -8.20 -1.89
N ILE A 29 4.83 -7.44 -0.81
CA ILE A 29 4.96 -5.99 -0.81
C ILE A 29 6.33 -5.71 -0.18
N LEU A 30 7.19 -5.00 -0.91
CA LEU A 30 8.52 -4.63 -0.41
C LEU A 30 8.39 -3.46 0.59
N PRO A 31 9.26 -3.37 1.61
CA PRO A 31 9.21 -2.29 2.60
C PRO A 31 9.17 -0.88 1.97
N ALA A 32 10.03 -0.61 0.98
CA ALA A 32 10.06 0.69 0.31
C ALA A 32 8.71 1.09 -0.33
N TRP A 33 7.92 0.12 -0.80
CA TRP A 33 6.59 0.39 -1.38
C TRP A 33 5.52 0.66 -0.32
N VAL A 34 5.76 0.22 0.92
CA VAL A 34 4.94 0.63 2.06
C VAL A 34 5.22 2.08 2.39
N ASP A 35 6.50 2.47 2.42
CA ASP A 35 6.92 3.84 2.73
C ASP A 35 6.35 4.82 1.69
N GLU A 36 6.46 4.50 0.40
CA GLU A 36 5.85 5.29 -0.69
C GLU A 36 4.34 5.40 -0.58
N TYR A 37 3.65 4.30 -0.24
CA TYR A 37 2.21 4.33 -0.04
C TYR A 37 1.83 5.27 1.10
N VAL A 38 2.54 5.20 2.23
CA VAL A 38 2.30 6.09 3.37
C VAL A 38 2.56 7.53 2.96
N GLN A 39 3.71 7.83 2.34
CA GLN A 39 4.06 9.17 1.89
C GLN A 39 3.01 9.79 0.96
N ARG A 40 2.50 9.01 0.00
CA ARG A 40 1.44 9.47 -0.91
C ARG A 40 0.16 9.79 -0.14
N VAL A 41 -0.30 8.88 0.71
CA VAL A 41 -1.54 9.06 1.49
C VAL A 41 -1.43 10.24 2.45
N THR A 42 -0.27 10.45 3.08
CA THR A 42 -0.06 11.59 3.98
C THR A 42 0.00 12.91 3.22
N ALA A 43 0.66 12.96 2.06
CA ALA A 43 0.70 14.15 1.22
C ALA A 43 -0.70 14.54 0.71
N ASP A 44 -1.49 13.55 0.30
CA ASP A 44 -2.88 13.78 -0.13
C ASP A 44 -3.74 14.32 1.02
N ALA A 45 -3.56 13.78 2.23
CA ALA A 45 -4.28 14.22 3.42
C ALA A 45 -3.88 15.63 3.88
N GLU A 46 -2.60 15.98 3.81
CA GLU A 46 -2.10 17.34 4.12
C GLU A 46 -2.63 18.37 3.11
N GLY A 47 -2.70 18.01 1.83
CA GLY A 47 -3.29 18.85 0.78
C GLY A 47 -4.81 19.03 0.90
N GLN A 48 -5.49 18.16 1.64
CA GLN A 48 -6.93 18.26 1.94
C GLN A 48 -7.23 19.02 3.24
N ALA A 49 -6.21 19.29 4.05
CA ALA A 49 -6.31 20.00 5.32
C ALA A 49 -5.83 21.47 5.26
N ALA A 50 -5.36 21.94 4.10
CA ALA A 50 -4.93 23.30 3.80
C ALA A 50 -6.01 24.09 3.03
#